data_AF-A0AA88UM37-F1
#
_entry.id   AF-A0AA88UM37-F1
#
_cell.length_a   1.000
_cell.length_b   1.000
_cell.length_c   1.000
_cell.angle_alpha   90.00
_cell.angle_beta   90.00
_cell.angle_gamma   90.00
#
_symmetry.space_group_name_H-M   'P 1'
#
loop_
_entity.id
_entity.type
_entity.pdbx_description
1 polymer ?
#
loop_
_entity_poly.entity_id
_entity_poly.type
_entity_poly.pdbx_seq_one_letter_code
_entity_poly.pdbx_strand_id
1 'polypeptide(L)'
;MKVYNRRMGMDALQVFPVSRAAADQRSGRAGRTGPGTCYRLYTESAYRNELLPSLVPEIQKTNLFPVLLLKSLQVENLLEFDFMDPPPEDNILNSLYQLWVLGALDNIENLIDLGWKMVEFPLDPPLAKMLLTGEMLGCTNEILTIG
;
A
#
# COMPACT_ATOMS: atom_id res chain seq x y z
N MET A 1 -0.71 11.82 -2.37
CA MET A 1 -0.87 10.48 -2.94
C MET A 1 0.21 9.59 -2.32
N LYS A 2 -0.13 8.37 -1.92
CA LYS A 2 0.84 7.39 -1.42
C LYS A 2 1.68 6.89 -2.59
N VAL A 3 2.99 7.05 -2.50
CA VAL A 3 3.95 6.62 -3.51
C VAL A 3 5.00 5.74 -2.86
N TYR A 4 5.14 4.51 -3.34
CA TYR A 4 6.13 3.59 -2.85
C TYR A 4 7.52 3.93 -3.41
N ASN A 5 8.46 4.27 -2.52
CA ASN A 5 9.85 4.50 -2.91
C ASN A 5 10.62 3.17 -2.85
N ARG A 6 10.79 2.55 -4.03
CA ARG A 6 11.48 1.25 -4.19
C ARG A 6 12.89 1.22 -3.61
N ARG A 7 13.62 2.35 -3.58
CA ARG A 7 15.00 2.40 -3.06
C ARG A 7 15.04 2.39 -1.54
N MET A 8 14.05 3.00 -0.89
CA MET A 8 13.97 3.10 0.56
C MET A 8 13.06 2.01 1.17
N GLY A 9 12.33 1.26 0.33
CA GLY A 9 11.40 0.23 0.77
C GLY A 9 10.19 0.79 1.53
N MET A 10 9.94 2.10 1.44
CA MET A 10 8.95 2.79 2.26
C MET A 10 7.99 3.61 1.40
N ASP A 11 6.79 3.79 1.93
CA ASP A 11 5.78 4.66 1.36
C ASP A 11 6.04 6.12 1.72
N ALA A 12 5.99 7.00 0.72
CA ALA A 12 6.05 8.43 0.89
C ALA A 12 4.69 9.06 0.56
N LEU A 13 4.28 10.02 1.38
CA LEU A 13 3.15 10.88 1.08
C LEU A 13 3.66 12.12 0.36
N GLN A 14 3.39 12.20 -0.94
CA GLN A 14 3.81 13.34 -1.75
C GLN A 14 2.59 14.01 -2.41
N VAL A 15 2.69 15.32 -2.58
CA VAL A 15 1.69 16.11 -3.31
C VAL A 15 1.84 15.81 -4.79
N PHE A 16 0.75 15.35 -5.41
CA PHE A 16 0.68 15.05 -6.83
C PHE A 16 -0.50 15.78 -7.47
N PRO A 17 -0.41 16.14 -8.77
CA PRO A 17 -1.57 16.60 -9.52
C PRO A 17 -2.73 15.61 -9.46
N VAL A 18 -3.96 16.13 -9.52
CA VAL A 18 -5.17 15.30 -9.49
C VAL A 18 -5.34 14.53 -10.80
N SER A 19 -6.01 13.37 -10.80
CA SER A 19 -6.44 12.74 -12.06
C SER A 19 -7.62 13.50 -12.66
N ARG A 20 -7.84 13.35 -13.97
CA ARG A 20 -9.01 13.90 -14.67
C ARG A 20 -10.31 13.39 -14.06
N ALA A 21 -10.40 12.08 -13.80
CA ALA A 21 -11.54 11.48 -13.11
C ALA A 21 -11.82 12.12 -11.74
N ALA A 22 -10.77 12.41 -10.94
CA ALA A 22 -10.94 13.07 -9.65
C ALA A 22 -11.35 14.55 -9.80
N ALA A 23 -10.80 15.25 -10.78
CA ALA A 23 -11.20 16.63 -11.11
C ALA A 23 -12.66 16.72 -11.53
N ASP A 24 -13.13 15.77 -12.35
CA ASP A 24 -14.50 15.69 -12.81
C ASP A 24 -15.47 15.37 -11.67
N GLN A 25 -15.08 14.43 -10.79
CA GLN A 25 -15.83 14.13 -9.58
C GLN A 25 -15.95 15.37 -8.67
N ARG A 26 -14.90 16.18 -8.54
CA ARG A 26 -14.92 17.43 -7.77
C ARG A 26 -15.87 18.46 -8.40
N SER A 27 -15.83 18.66 -9.71
CA SER A 27 -16.79 19.55 -10.38
C SER A 27 -18.23 19.04 -10.28
N GLY A 28 -18.46 17.72 -10.31
CA GLY A 28 -19.79 17.13 -10.14
C GLY A 28 -20.43 17.43 -8.78
N ARG A 29 -19.62 17.67 -7.73
CA ARG A 29 -20.14 18.05 -6.41
C ARG A 29 -20.82 19.42 -6.40
N ALA A 30 -20.39 20.35 -7.26
CA ALA A 30 -21.01 21.67 -7.35
C ALA A 30 -22.43 21.62 -7.95
N GLY A 31 -22.76 20.57 -8.71
CA GLY A 31 -24.04 20.43 -9.40
C GLY A 31 -25.10 19.58 -8.68
N ARG A 32 -24.93 19.26 -7.38
CA ARG A 32 -25.81 18.28 -6.70
C ARG A 32 -27.23 18.75 -6.44
N THR A 33 -27.43 20.06 -6.25
CA THR A 33 -28.73 20.66 -5.89
C THR A 33 -29.29 21.54 -7.00
N GLY A 34 -28.46 22.00 -7.92
CA GLY A 34 -28.81 22.90 -9.01
C GLY A 34 -27.57 23.27 -9.83
N PRO A 35 -27.68 24.19 -10.80
CA PRO A 35 -26.55 24.67 -11.57
C PRO A 35 -25.47 25.26 -10.65
N GLY A 36 -24.26 24.70 -10.70
CA GLY A 36 -23.12 25.15 -9.91
C GLY A 36 -21.88 25.39 -10.77
N THR A 37 -20.94 26.16 -10.25
CA THR A 37 -19.70 26.52 -10.95
C THR A 37 -18.50 25.93 -10.20
N CYS A 38 -17.52 25.42 -10.95
CA CYS A 38 -16.27 24.91 -10.42
C CYS A 38 -15.10 25.68 -11.02
N TYR A 39 -14.27 26.28 -10.18
CA TYR A 39 -13.06 26.99 -10.60
C TYR A 39 -11.85 26.06 -10.47
N ARG A 40 -11.19 25.80 -11.60
CA ARG A 40 -10.00 24.95 -11.68
C ARG A 40 -8.75 25.84 -11.74
N LEU A 41 -7.80 25.66 -10.82
CA LEU A 41 -6.56 26.45 -10.72
C LEU A 41 -5.45 25.90 -11.64
N TYR A 42 -5.81 25.56 -12.88
CA TYR A 42 -4.91 25.05 -13.90
C TYR A 42 -5.50 25.30 -15.29
N THR A 43 -4.66 25.30 -16.32
CA THR A 43 -5.10 25.58 -17.69
C THR A 43 -5.87 24.39 -18.29
N GLU A 44 -6.69 24.66 -19.30
CA GLU A 44 -7.36 23.60 -20.05
C GLU A 44 -6.36 22.67 -20.75
N SER A 45 -5.22 23.21 -21.20
CA SER A 45 -4.15 22.39 -21.79
C SER A 45 -3.56 21.42 -20.76
N ALA A 46 -3.31 21.87 -19.52
CA ALA A 46 -2.85 21.00 -18.45
C ALA A 46 -3.87 19.89 -18.15
N TYR A 47 -5.16 20.24 -18.13
CA TYR A 47 -6.24 19.25 -17.94
C TYR A 47 -6.22 18.14 -19.00
N ARG A 48 -6.01 18.49 -20.27
CA ARG A 48 -6.06 17.54 -21.39
C ARG A 48 -4.78 16.72 -21.55
N ASN A 49 -3.63 17.34 -21.34
CA ASN A 49 -2.32 16.78 -21.74
C ASN A 49 -1.44 16.37 -20.55
N GLU A 50 -1.58 16.99 -19.38
CA GLU A 50 -0.69 16.74 -18.23
C GLU A 50 -1.32 15.84 -17.17
N LEU A 51 -2.65 15.94 -16.96
CA LEU A 51 -3.32 15.15 -15.93
C LEU A 51 -3.57 13.71 -16.38
N LEU A 52 -3.28 12.76 -15.50
CA LEU A 52 -3.57 11.35 -15.72
C LEU A 52 -5.08 11.11 -15.84
N PRO A 53 -5.54 10.22 -16.74
CA PRO A 53 -6.96 9.89 -16.89
C PRO A 53 -7.61 9.42 -15.59
N SER A 54 -6.97 8.46 -14.92
CA SER A 54 -7.37 7.86 -13.64
C SER A 54 -6.14 7.76 -12.72
N LEU A 55 -6.38 7.54 -11.43
CA LEU A 55 -5.28 7.25 -10.51
C LEU A 55 -4.81 5.83 -10.74
N VAL A 56 -3.49 5.61 -10.67
CA VAL A 56 -2.92 4.26 -10.65
C VAL A 56 -3.51 3.50 -9.45
N PRO A 57 -3.95 2.24 -9.62
CA PRO A 57 -4.46 1.39 -8.54
C PRO A 57 -3.49 1.29 -7.36
N GLU A 58 -4.01 1.14 -6.14
CA GLU A 58 -3.17 1.02 -4.94
C GLU A 58 -2.38 -0.28 -4.91
N ILE A 59 -2.94 -1.37 -5.43
CA ILE A 59 -2.25 -2.66 -5.53
C ILE A 59 -0.96 -2.57 -6.35
N GLN A 60 -0.91 -1.71 -7.37
CA GLN A 60 0.29 -1.48 -8.19
C GLN A 60 1.34 -0.60 -7.49
N LYS A 61 0.99 0.05 -6.38
CA LYS A 61 1.87 0.88 -5.53
C LYS A 61 2.26 0.14 -4.23
N THR A 62 2.35 -1.17 -4.30
CA THR A 62 2.23 -2.13 -3.20
C THR A 62 3.14 -1.87 -2.00
N ASN A 63 2.57 -2.06 -0.80
CA ASN A 63 3.23 -2.22 0.50
C ASN A 63 3.42 -3.72 0.80
N LEU A 64 4.09 -4.09 1.90
CA LEU A 64 4.35 -5.46 2.35
C LEU A 64 3.09 -6.20 2.84
N PHE A 65 2.12 -5.46 3.36
CA PHE A 65 0.95 -6.00 4.05
C PHE A 65 0.04 -6.89 3.17
N PRO A 66 -0.34 -6.51 1.93
CA PRO A 66 -1.15 -7.36 1.06
C PRO A 66 -0.49 -8.71 0.73
N VAL A 67 0.83 -8.74 0.58
CA VAL A 67 1.59 -9.97 0.28
C VAL A 67 1.57 -10.92 1.47
N LEU A 68 1.79 -10.39 2.69
CA LEU A 68 1.70 -11.17 3.91
C LEU A 68 0.29 -11.77 4.09
N LEU A 69 -0.75 -10.98 3.84
CA LEU A 69 -2.14 -11.43 3.93
C LEU A 69 -2.44 -12.53 2.91
N LEU A 70 -2.01 -12.40 1.66
CA LEU A 70 -2.22 -13.43 0.64
C LEU A 70 -1.52 -14.74 0.99
N LYS A 71 -0.28 -14.68 1.52
CA LYS A 71 0.40 -15.88 2.03
C LYS A 71 -0.38 -16.50 3.20
N SER A 72 -1.01 -15.70 4.07
CA SER A 72 -1.83 -16.21 5.18
C SER A 72 -3.10 -16.94 4.72
N LEU A 73 -3.60 -16.57 3.54
CA LEU A 73 -4.68 -17.27 2.84
C LEU A 73 -4.21 -18.54 2.12
N GLN A 74 -2.96 -18.97 2.34
CA GLN A 74 -2.36 -20.16 1.73
C GLN A 74 -2.26 -20.09 0.20
N VAL A 75 -2.13 -18.89 -0.35
CA VAL A 75 -1.80 -18.72 -1.77
C VAL A 75 -0.33 -19.07 -1.98
N GLU A 76 -0.05 -20.22 -2.60
CA GLU A 76 1.31 -20.69 -2.84
C GLU A 76 2.04 -19.77 -3.83
N ASN A 77 1.46 -19.59 -5.02
CA ASN A 77 2.05 -18.81 -6.09
C ASN A 77 1.35 -17.45 -6.26
N LEU A 78 2.00 -16.40 -5.78
CA LEU A 78 1.51 -15.03 -5.92
C LEU A 78 1.65 -14.50 -7.36
N LEU A 79 2.57 -15.05 -8.16
CA LEU A 79 2.76 -14.61 -9.55
C LEU A 79 1.64 -15.13 -10.47
N GLU A 80 1.05 -16.28 -10.13
CA GLU A 80 -0.08 -16.88 -10.85
C GLU A 80 -1.44 -16.50 -10.27
N PHE A 81 -1.47 -15.68 -9.21
CA PHE A 81 -2.72 -15.24 -8.60
C PHE A 81 -3.48 -14.29 -9.54
N ASP A 82 -4.78 -14.52 -9.69
CA ASP A 82 -5.65 -13.78 -10.61
C ASP A 82 -6.01 -12.38 -10.06
N PHE A 83 -5.06 -11.46 -10.16
CA PHE A 83 -5.27 -10.05 -9.82
C PHE A 83 -6.04 -9.33 -10.94
N MET A 84 -7.06 -8.55 -10.57
CA MET A 84 -7.75 -7.65 -11.51
C MET A 84 -6.78 -6.66 -12.19
N ASP A 85 -5.83 -6.13 -11.42
CA ASP A 85 -4.73 -5.29 -11.88
C ASP A 85 -3.44 -5.84 -11.23
N PRO A 86 -2.66 -6.69 -11.91
CA PRO A 86 -1.49 -7.31 -11.30
C PRO A 86 -0.44 -6.26 -10.94
N PRO A 87 0.16 -6.33 -9.73
CA PRO A 87 1.31 -5.52 -9.41
C PRO A 87 2.54 -5.98 -10.23
N PRO A 88 3.55 -5.12 -10.42
CA PRO A 88 4.80 -5.52 -11.05
C PRO A 88 5.46 -6.69 -10.30
N GLU A 89 5.97 -7.68 -11.03
CA GLU A 89 6.63 -8.87 -10.45
C GLU A 89 7.76 -8.48 -9.48
N ASP A 90 8.58 -7.49 -9.85
CA ASP A 90 9.65 -6.93 -9.01
C ASP A 90 9.15 -6.48 -7.63
N ASN A 91 7.93 -5.92 -7.55
CA ASN A 91 7.36 -5.46 -6.29
C ASN A 91 6.94 -6.65 -5.41
N ILE A 92 6.38 -7.71 -6.01
CA ILE A 92 6.01 -8.94 -5.31
C ILE A 92 7.27 -9.60 -4.74
N LEU A 93 8.30 -9.77 -5.57
CA LEU A 93 9.57 -10.38 -5.19
C LEU A 93 10.28 -9.58 -4.09
N ASN A 94 10.33 -8.25 -4.20
CA ASN A 94 10.90 -7.40 -3.15
C ASN A 94 10.11 -7.51 -1.83
N SER A 95 8.78 -7.60 -1.90
CA SER A 95 7.94 -7.76 -0.72
C SER A 95 8.17 -9.11 -0.04
N LEU A 96 8.25 -10.20 -0.81
CA LEU A 96 8.60 -11.53 -0.30
C LEU A 96 9.98 -11.53 0.36
N TYR A 97 10.97 -10.91 -0.29
CA TYR A 97 12.32 -10.79 0.25
C TYR A 97 12.33 -10.02 1.58
N GLN A 98 11.62 -8.89 1.67
CA GLN A 98 11.52 -8.12 2.90
C GLN A 98 10.81 -8.90 4.02
N LEU A 99 9.76 -9.65 3.71
CA LEU A 99 9.09 -10.53 4.69
C LEU A 99 10.00 -11.66 5.18
N TRP A 100 10.82 -12.23 4.29
CA TRP A 100 11.85 -13.20 4.65
C TRP A 100 12.93 -12.59 5.56
N VAL A 101 13.43 -11.38 5.25
CA VAL A 101 14.37 -10.64 6.12
C VAL A 101 13.76 -10.31 7.49
N LEU A 102 12.45 -10.03 7.54
CA LEU A 102 11.73 -9.82 8.80
C LEU A 102 11.53 -11.14 9.58
N GLY A 103 11.78 -12.30 8.99
CA GLY A 103 11.54 -13.60 9.61
C GLY A 103 10.06 -13.98 9.66
N ALA A 104 9.22 -13.41 8.78
CA ALA A 104 7.83 -13.82 8.65
C ALA A 104 7.67 -15.07 7.76
N LEU A 105 8.64 -15.34 6.89
CA LEU A 105 8.65 -16.44 5.93
C LEU A 105 9.90 -17.32 6.11
N ASP A 106 9.77 -18.61 5.80
CA ASP A 106 10.89 -19.56 5.66
C ASP A 106 11.54 -19.47 4.27
N ASN A 107 12.64 -20.20 4.04
CA ASN A 107 13.38 -20.29 2.77
C ASN A 107 12.55 -20.88 1.62
N ILE A 108 11.43 -21.53 1.93
CA ILE A 108 10.47 -22.10 0.97
C ILE A 108 9.22 -21.18 0.87
N GLU A 109 9.33 -19.92 1.30
CA GLU A 109 8.25 -18.91 1.27
C GLU A 109 6.97 -19.26 2.06
N ASN A 110 7.09 -20.19 3.01
CA ASN A 110 6.00 -20.56 3.90
C ASN A 110 5.96 -19.64 5.12
N LEU A 111 4.75 -19.29 5.56
CA LEU A 111 4.54 -18.54 6.79
C LEU A 111 4.96 -19.35 8.01
N ILE A 112 5.85 -18.78 8.83
CA ILE A 112 6.25 -19.34 10.11
C ILE A 112 5.45 -18.73 11.28
N ASP A 113 5.60 -19.27 12.49
CA ASP A 113 4.87 -18.82 13.69
C ASP A 113 4.90 -17.29 13.91
N LEU A 114 6.06 -16.66 13.65
CA LEU A 114 6.19 -15.21 13.75
C LEU A 114 5.30 -14.50 12.73
N GLY A 115 5.31 -14.95 11.47
CA GLY A 115 4.50 -14.36 10.43
C GLY A 115 3.01 -14.57 10.64
N TRP A 116 2.59 -15.72 11.19
CA TRP A 116 1.20 -15.95 11.61
C TRP A 116 0.75 -14.96 12.67
N LYS A 117 1.58 -14.73 13.70
CA LYS A 117 1.31 -13.70 14.71
C LYS A 117 1.25 -12.30 14.11
N MET A 118 2.11 -11.99 13.13
CA MET A 118 2.14 -10.68 12.48
C MET A 118 0.85 -10.39 11.69
N VAL A 119 0.20 -11.41 11.11
CA VAL A 119 -1.07 -11.26 10.37
C VAL A 119 -2.23 -10.85 11.29
N GLU A 120 -2.18 -11.19 12.59
CA GLU A 120 -3.23 -10.83 13.55
C GLU A 120 -3.28 -9.32 13.84
N PHE A 121 -2.19 -8.59 13.59
CA PHE A 121 -2.12 -7.15 13.81
C PHE A 121 -2.51 -6.38 12.55
N PRO A 122 -3.40 -5.37 12.64
CA PRO A 122 -3.75 -4.49 11.52
C PRO A 122 -2.67 -3.42 11.28
N LEU A 123 -1.39 -3.83 11.28
CA LEU A 123 -0.22 -2.96 11.20
C LEU A 123 0.72 -3.44 10.10
N ASP A 124 1.59 -2.54 9.62
CA ASP A 124 2.62 -2.93 8.67
C ASP A 124 3.59 -3.95 9.30
N PRO A 125 4.09 -4.94 8.54
CA PRO A 125 4.92 -6.03 9.06
C PRO A 125 6.11 -5.60 9.94
N PRO A 126 6.88 -4.53 9.62
CA PRO A 126 7.94 -4.05 10.51
C PRO A 126 7.44 -3.61 11.90
N LEU A 127 6.27 -2.97 11.97
CA LEU A 127 5.66 -2.51 13.23
C LEU A 127 5.10 -3.68 14.03
N ALA A 128 4.44 -4.63 13.37
CA ALA A 128 3.98 -5.86 14.00
C ALA A 128 5.14 -6.65 14.63
N LYS A 129 6.27 -6.75 13.91
CA LYS A 129 7.50 -7.37 14.45
C LYS A 129 8.04 -6.60 15.65
N MET A 130 8.03 -5.27 15.61
CA MET A 130 8.48 -4.42 16.72
C MET A 130 7.66 -4.69 18.00
N LEU A 131 6.33 -4.80 17.89
CA LEU A 131 5.45 -5.12 19.01
C LEU A 131 5.73 -6.50 19.59
N LEU A 132 5.83 -7.53 18.72
CA LEU A 132 6.12 -8.90 19.14
C LEU A 132 7.49 -9.01 19.82
N THR A 133 8.48 -8.29 19.32
CA THR A 133 9.82 -8.24 19.94
C THR A 133 9.81 -7.46 21.25
N GLY A 134 8.97 -6.42 21.35
CA GLY A 134 8.78 -5.63 22.56
C GLY A 134 8.24 -6.45 23.72
N GLU A 135 7.32 -7.38 23.45
CA GLU A 135 6.86 -8.37 24.43
C GLU A 135 8.01 -9.23 24.95
N MET A 136 8.86 -9.75 24.06
CA MET A 136 10.01 -10.58 24.45
C MET A 136 11.05 -9.81 25.28
N LEU A 137 11.20 -8.50 25.04
CA LEU A 137 12.16 -7.64 25.74
C LEU A 137 11.59 -6.97 27.00
N GLY A 138 10.28 -7.14 27.28
CA GLY A 138 9.61 -6.51 28.42
C GLY A 138 9.37 -5.00 28.27
N CYS A 139 9.47 -4.46 27.05
CA CYS A 139 9.31 -3.03 26.74
C CYS A 139 8.01 -2.74 25.97
N THR A 140 6.96 -3.54 26.20
CA THR A 140 5.72 -3.47 25.43
C THR A 140 5.00 -2.13 25.60
N ASN A 141 4.99 -1.55 26.80
CA ASN A 141 4.29 -0.31 27.08
C ASN A 141 4.90 0.88 26.33
N GLU A 142 6.22 0.94 26.28
CA GLU A 142 6.98 1.96 25.56
C GLU A 142 6.73 1.84 24.05
N ILE A 143 6.75 0.60 23.53
CA ILE A 143 6.54 0.35 22.10
C ILE A 143 5.10 0.64 21.68
N LEU A 144 4.11 0.26 22.50
CA LEU A 144 2.69 0.57 22.26
C LEU A 144 2.40 2.08 22.25
N THR A 145 3.17 2.86 23.02
CA THR A 145 3.02 4.33 23.07
C THR A 145 3.60 5.01 21.83
N ILE A 146 4.60 4.39 21.19
CA ILE A 146 5.27 4.91 19.99
C ILE A 146 4.57 4.46 18.70
N GLY A 147 3.96 3.27 18.71
CA GLY A 147 3.31 2.64 17.56
C GLY A 147 1.92 3.14 17.23
#